data_AF-A0A160SY73-F1
#
_entry.id   AF-A0A160SY73-F1
#
_cell.length_a   1.000
_cell.length_b   1.000
_cell.length_c   1.000
_cell.angle_alpha   90.00
_cell.angle_beta   90.00
_cell.angle_gamma   90.00
#
_symmetry.space_group_name_H-M   'P 1'
#
loop_
_entity.id
_entity.type
_entity.pdbx_description
1 polymer ?
#
loop_
_entity_poly.entity_id
_entity_poly.type
_entity_poly.pdbx_seq_one_letter_code
_entity_poly.pdbx_strand_id
1 'polypeptide(L)'
;MSEPFSATIARYLRTLRASPRRAIILLLGLIVVLALMALGMWFIAQQNRSLAMLNWLNLLLIPALLGLAAIWLTNSWRRTQLEVARLRDERAMIEAYYDRLTDLLLSRNLRDAATEDETARAARAHTLTIFRQLDGEGRGQIVRFLYESALLNAGGPIVDLQSAELQGIVLDRTHMPGINLRNVDLGQARLGAAELPASDLREARLDGADLTGADLSESYLRGATLRDAQLSNANLRNAILTKAILVGANLRDADLTDANLSGADLSQADLTNANLKGVKLNGANLSAAILDDADISLANLNKANLTGVVAGGANLSGANLAGAILVGARLNGAILGGSILSEADLSDAELREANLNLANLRGAIMNQAILTGANLRDAIMGRVSMSGADLTGSDLSRANLSIANLNRAILNRANLEEAGLSGADLRGAQLRGANLRGSILRGAILGDADLSRADLTKANLRWANLNNANLTGADLTEVDLTDAEVTPQTLAKARSVTKVDRSDPGHFESAPAVIAPTPSGPLPAARNPSYQRPAGSRANPADKPPAGQKTTPGE
;
A
#
# COMPACT_ATOMS: atom_id res chain seq x y z
N MET A 1 22.74 20.78 -3.72
CA MET A 1 23.85 19.80 -3.80
C MET A 1 24.61 20.06 -5.08
N SER A 2 25.90 20.41 -4.98
CA SER A 2 26.76 20.75 -6.12
C SER A 2 27.16 19.47 -6.88
N GLU A 3 26.78 19.36 -8.15
CA GLU A 3 27.28 18.27 -9.01
C GLU A 3 28.83 18.29 -9.06
N PRO A 4 29.49 17.11 -9.04
CA PRO A 4 30.94 17.04 -9.17
C PRO A 4 31.37 17.56 -10.55
N PHE A 5 32.45 18.35 -10.59
CA PHE A 5 33.00 18.99 -11.79
C PHE A 5 33.20 18.04 -12.99
N SER A 6 33.47 16.76 -12.72
CA SER A 6 33.58 15.70 -13.72
C SER A 6 32.26 15.39 -14.44
N ALA A 7 31.12 15.49 -13.76
CA ALA A 7 29.79 15.29 -14.34
C ALA A 7 29.39 16.47 -15.24
N THR A 8 29.78 17.69 -14.86
CA THR A 8 29.56 18.90 -15.66
C THR A 8 30.36 18.85 -16.96
N ILE A 9 31.63 18.41 -16.92
CA ILE A 9 32.48 18.23 -18.11
C ILE A 9 31.93 17.13 -19.02
N ALA A 10 31.49 16.00 -18.47
CA ALA A 10 30.92 14.91 -19.26
C ALA A 10 29.61 15.30 -19.96
N ARG A 11 28.75 16.10 -19.30
CA ARG A 11 27.52 16.63 -19.89
C ARG A 11 27.82 17.70 -20.96
N TYR A 12 28.87 18.51 -20.77
CA TYR A 12 29.35 19.47 -21.76
C TYR A 12 29.95 18.79 -23.01
N LEU A 13 30.71 17.70 -22.83
CA LEU A 13 31.25 16.89 -23.94
C LEU A 13 30.16 16.11 -24.70
N ARG A 14 29.05 15.71 -24.05
CA ARG A 14 27.91 15.10 -24.75
C ARG A 14 27.13 16.11 -25.60
N THR A 15 26.95 17.34 -25.12
CA THR A 15 26.28 18.40 -25.92
C THR A 15 27.12 18.85 -27.12
N LEU A 16 28.44 18.74 -27.03
CA LEU A 16 29.39 18.93 -28.14
C LEU A 16 29.22 17.89 -29.26
N ARG A 17 28.89 16.63 -28.95
CA ARG A 17 28.60 15.58 -29.96
C ARG A 17 27.25 15.75 -30.67
N ALA A 18 26.30 16.47 -30.07
CA ALA A 18 24.93 16.57 -30.58
C ALA A 18 24.72 17.68 -31.64
N SER A 19 25.70 18.56 -31.87
CA SER A 19 25.57 19.59 -32.91
C SER A 19 26.92 19.90 -33.60
N PRO A 20 27.14 19.45 -34.85
CA PRO A 20 28.42 19.62 -35.55
C PRO A 20 28.80 21.10 -35.72
N ARG A 21 27.81 22.02 -35.77
CA ARG A 21 28.04 23.46 -35.83
C ARG A 21 28.73 24.03 -34.57
N ARG A 22 28.38 23.55 -33.37
CA ARG A 22 29.00 24.03 -32.12
C ARG A 22 30.42 23.51 -31.96
N ALA A 23 30.69 22.29 -32.41
CA ALA A 23 32.02 21.70 -32.42
C ALA A 23 32.97 22.46 -33.38
N ILE A 24 32.50 22.83 -34.57
CA ILE A 24 33.28 23.61 -35.55
C ILE A 24 33.61 25.01 -35.00
N ILE A 25 32.64 25.69 -34.39
CA ILE A 25 32.86 27.02 -33.79
C ILE A 25 33.88 26.96 -32.65
N LEU A 26 33.81 25.94 -31.79
CA LEU A 26 34.77 25.77 -30.69
C LEU A 26 36.17 25.36 -31.19
N LEU A 27 36.25 24.56 -32.25
CA LEU A 27 37.52 24.19 -32.88
C LEU A 27 38.19 25.40 -33.55
N LEU A 28 37.43 26.22 -34.28
CA LEU A 28 37.92 27.48 -34.84
C LEU A 28 38.36 28.44 -33.75
N GLY A 29 37.59 28.55 -32.67
CA GLY A 29 37.96 29.35 -31.49
C GLY A 29 39.26 28.87 -30.85
N LEU A 30 39.45 27.56 -30.70
CA LEU A 30 40.68 26.97 -30.17
C LEU A 30 41.88 27.23 -31.10
N ILE A 31 41.69 27.11 -32.43
CA ILE A 31 42.74 27.39 -33.41
C ILE A 31 43.16 28.87 -33.35
N VAL A 32 42.20 29.79 -33.24
CA VAL A 32 42.49 31.23 -33.09
C VAL A 32 43.25 31.50 -31.79
N VAL A 33 42.83 30.90 -30.68
CA VAL A 33 43.52 31.04 -29.39
C VAL A 33 44.94 30.47 -29.43
N LEU A 34 45.15 29.31 -30.07
CA LEU A 34 46.47 28.71 -30.23
C LEU A 34 47.38 29.53 -31.17
N ALA A 35 46.83 30.04 -32.27
CA ALA A 35 47.56 30.90 -33.20
C ALA A 35 47.99 32.21 -32.51
N LEU A 36 47.10 32.79 -31.70
CA LEU A 36 47.39 33.98 -30.92
C LEU A 36 48.42 33.71 -29.81
N MET A 37 48.34 32.58 -29.11
CA MET A 37 49.38 32.19 -28.15
C MET A 37 50.75 31.98 -28.83
N ALA A 38 50.78 31.37 -30.01
CA ALA A 38 52.01 31.20 -30.78
C ALA A 38 52.58 32.55 -31.24
N LEU A 39 51.74 33.48 -31.68
CA LEU A 39 52.14 34.83 -32.08
C LEU A 39 52.67 35.64 -30.87
N GLY A 40 52.05 35.47 -29.70
CA GLY A 40 52.48 36.09 -28.45
C GLY A 40 53.83 35.55 -27.97
N MET A 41 54.01 34.22 -28.01
CA MET A 41 55.30 33.60 -27.70
C MET A 41 56.40 34.03 -28.68
N TRP A 42 56.09 34.15 -29.98
CA TRP A 42 57.02 34.66 -30.98
C TRP A 42 57.42 36.12 -30.73
N PHE A 43 56.47 36.98 -30.36
CA PHE A 43 56.73 38.38 -30.05
C PHE A 43 57.52 38.56 -28.74
N ILE A 44 57.24 37.74 -27.72
CA ILE A 44 58.00 37.69 -26.47
C ILE A 44 59.44 37.22 -26.71
N ALA A 45 59.64 36.24 -27.60
CA ALA A 45 60.97 35.75 -27.95
C ALA A 45 61.83 36.81 -28.68
N GLN A 46 61.21 37.76 -29.40
CA GLN A 46 61.91 38.86 -30.07
C GLN A 46 62.24 40.05 -29.16
N GLN A 47 61.52 40.25 -28.04
CA GLN A 47 61.64 41.48 -27.25
C GLN A 47 61.87 41.19 -25.75
N ASN A 48 63.12 41.36 -25.32
CA ASN A 48 63.62 40.98 -24.00
C ASN A 48 63.18 41.97 -22.88
N ARG A 49 61.87 42.12 -22.62
CA ARG A 49 61.33 42.89 -21.47
C ARG A 49 60.05 42.28 -20.88
N SER A 50 60.03 42.11 -19.56
CA SER A 50 58.92 41.56 -18.75
C SER A 50 57.58 42.32 -18.88
N LEU A 51 57.60 43.62 -19.21
CA LEU A 51 56.37 44.41 -19.47
C LEU A 51 55.62 43.97 -20.73
N ALA A 52 56.31 43.36 -21.71
CA ALA A 52 55.67 42.94 -22.96
C ALA A 52 54.64 41.83 -22.72
N MET A 53 54.90 40.92 -21.77
CA MET A 53 54.01 39.80 -21.44
C MET A 53 52.71 40.28 -20.77
N LEU A 54 52.78 41.27 -19.87
CA LEU A 54 51.60 41.87 -19.24
C LEU A 54 50.76 42.66 -20.25
N ASN A 55 51.40 43.38 -21.17
CA ASN A 55 50.69 44.09 -22.23
C ASN A 55 50.02 43.13 -23.23
N TRP A 56 50.67 42.02 -23.56
CA TRP A 56 50.09 41.00 -24.43
C TRP A 56 48.93 40.25 -23.76
N LEU A 57 49.06 39.92 -22.47
CA LEU A 57 47.99 39.32 -21.69
C LEU A 57 46.79 40.27 -21.62
N ASN A 58 47.00 41.57 -21.40
CA ASN A 58 45.93 42.58 -21.44
C ASN A 58 45.30 42.72 -22.83
N LEU A 59 46.10 42.70 -23.90
CA LEU A 59 45.61 42.88 -25.27
C LEU A 59 44.69 41.73 -25.73
N LEU A 60 44.84 40.54 -25.16
CA LEU A 60 44.14 39.34 -25.65
C LEU A 60 43.14 38.75 -24.65
N LEU A 61 43.51 38.69 -23.37
CA LEU A 61 42.67 38.11 -22.34
C LEU A 61 41.45 38.98 -22.08
N ILE A 62 41.62 40.31 -22.04
CA ILE A 62 40.52 41.24 -21.78
C ILE A 62 39.48 41.20 -22.90
N PRO A 63 39.82 41.30 -24.20
CA PRO A 63 38.83 41.16 -25.28
C PRO A 63 38.20 39.78 -25.35
N ALA A 64 38.96 38.70 -25.07
CA ALA A 64 38.42 37.35 -25.05
C ALA A 64 37.40 37.14 -23.92
N LEU A 65 37.70 37.63 -22.70
CA LEU A 65 36.78 37.60 -21.57
C LEU A 65 35.55 38.48 -21.81
N LEU A 66 35.72 39.67 -22.41
CA LEU A 66 34.60 40.51 -22.83
C LEU A 66 33.73 39.84 -23.90
N GLY A 67 34.35 39.14 -24.86
CA GLY A 67 33.63 38.36 -25.87
C GLY A 67 32.84 37.19 -25.29
N LEU A 68 33.44 36.43 -24.36
CA LEU A 68 32.75 35.35 -23.64
C LEU A 68 31.62 35.88 -22.75
N ALA A 69 31.85 36.98 -22.04
CA ALA A 69 30.83 37.66 -21.25
C ALA A 69 29.69 38.16 -22.15
N ALA A 70 29.99 38.76 -23.30
CA ALA A 70 28.99 39.22 -24.26
C ALA A 70 28.18 38.06 -24.86
N ILE A 71 28.81 36.93 -25.21
CA ILE A 71 28.12 35.72 -25.68
C ILE A 71 27.24 35.11 -24.58
N TRP A 72 27.75 35.03 -23.35
CA TRP A 72 26.97 34.54 -22.21
C TRP A 72 25.78 35.45 -21.92
N LEU A 73 25.99 36.77 -21.88
CA LEU A 73 24.94 37.77 -21.69
C LEU A 73 23.91 37.69 -22.81
N THR A 74 24.33 37.63 -24.07
CA THR A 74 23.41 37.54 -25.22
C THR A 74 22.60 36.25 -25.19
N ASN A 75 23.21 35.13 -24.81
CA ASN A 75 22.49 33.87 -24.65
C ASN A 75 21.54 33.89 -23.44
N SER A 76 21.92 34.53 -22.34
CA SER A 76 21.04 34.72 -21.18
C SER A 76 19.85 35.60 -21.54
N TRP A 77 20.10 36.73 -22.21
CA TRP A 77 19.09 37.67 -22.69
C TRP A 77 18.17 37.02 -23.72
N ARG A 78 18.69 36.21 -24.64
CA ARG A 78 17.86 35.51 -25.63
C ARG A 78 16.92 34.51 -24.96
N ARG A 79 17.38 33.83 -23.91
CA ARG A 79 16.52 32.93 -23.13
C ARG A 79 15.43 33.70 -22.40
N THR A 80 15.76 34.81 -21.74
CA THR A 80 14.76 35.62 -21.03
C THR A 80 13.75 36.25 -21.99
N GLN A 81 14.17 36.69 -23.18
CA GLN A 81 13.27 37.24 -24.19
C GLN A 81 12.31 36.19 -24.77
N LEU A 82 12.80 34.97 -25.03
CA LEU A 82 11.94 33.86 -25.46
C LEU A 82 10.91 33.48 -24.39
N GLU A 83 11.31 33.48 -23.12
CA GLU A 83 10.42 33.22 -21.99
C GLU A 83 9.34 34.30 -21.86
N VAL A 84 9.74 35.58 -21.94
CA VAL A 84 8.80 36.71 -21.88
C VAL A 84 7.85 36.72 -23.08
N ALA A 85 8.32 36.36 -24.28
CA ALA A 85 7.46 36.24 -25.46
C ALA A 85 6.44 35.11 -25.27
N ARG A 86 6.87 33.93 -24.81
CA ARG A 86 5.98 32.81 -24.51
C ARG A 86 4.90 33.17 -23.49
N LEU A 87 5.28 33.82 -22.39
CA LEU A 87 4.34 34.25 -21.36
C LEU A 87 3.32 35.29 -21.88
N ARG A 88 3.74 36.17 -22.80
CA ARG A 88 2.83 37.13 -23.44
C ARG A 88 1.85 36.43 -24.38
N ASP A 89 2.33 35.49 -25.19
CA ASP A 89 1.50 34.71 -26.12
C ASP A 89 0.46 33.90 -25.33
N GLU A 90 0.86 33.27 -24.23
CA GLU A 90 -0.03 32.50 -23.36
C GLU A 90 -1.09 33.38 -22.69
N ARG A 91 -0.72 34.55 -22.16
CA ARG A 91 -1.70 35.51 -21.62
C ARG A 91 -2.70 35.97 -22.67
N ALA A 92 -2.24 36.27 -23.88
CA ALA A 92 -3.11 36.68 -24.98
C ALA A 92 -4.09 35.57 -25.38
N MET A 93 -3.66 34.29 -25.36
CA MET A 93 -4.55 33.15 -25.59
C MET A 93 -5.63 33.03 -24.51
N ILE A 94 -5.27 33.21 -23.24
CA ILE A 94 -6.21 33.16 -22.11
C ILE A 94 -7.21 34.31 -22.18
N GLU A 95 -6.75 35.53 -22.47
CA GLU A 95 -7.63 36.70 -22.65
C GLU A 95 -8.60 36.49 -23.82
N ALA A 96 -8.11 36.03 -24.97
CA ALA A 96 -8.96 35.73 -26.13
C ALA A 96 -9.98 34.61 -25.83
N TYR A 97 -9.59 33.63 -25.01
CA TYR A 97 -10.50 32.59 -24.53
C TYR A 97 -11.61 33.19 -23.64
N TYR A 98 -11.26 34.06 -22.69
CA TYR A 98 -12.25 34.73 -21.83
C TYR A 98 -13.22 35.60 -22.63
N ASP A 99 -12.72 36.36 -23.60
CA ASP A 99 -13.57 37.17 -24.49
C ASP A 99 -14.55 36.29 -25.26
N ARG A 100 -14.07 35.19 -25.83
CA ARG A 100 -14.91 34.25 -26.59
C ARG A 100 -15.95 33.58 -25.71
N LEU A 101 -15.60 33.14 -24.50
CA LEU A 101 -16.55 32.48 -23.61
C LEU A 101 -17.56 33.47 -23.03
N THR A 102 -17.13 34.71 -22.77
CA THR A 102 -18.01 35.81 -22.33
C THR A 102 -19.03 36.15 -23.43
N ASP A 103 -18.60 36.20 -24.69
CA ASP A 103 -19.52 36.34 -25.82
C ASP A 103 -20.56 35.21 -25.83
N LEU A 104 -20.13 33.94 -25.74
CA LEU A 104 -21.08 32.81 -25.71
C LEU A 104 -22.05 32.88 -24.50
N LEU A 105 -21.56 33.32 -23.34
CA LEU A 105 -22.39 33.52 -22.14
C LEU A 105 -23.46 34.60 -22.33
N LEU A 106 -23.08 35.75 -22.92
CA LEU A 106 -23.96 36.92 -23.01
C LEU A 106 -24.85 36.91 -24.27
N SER A 107 -24.30 36.50 -25.41
CA SER A 107 -24.97 36.64 -26.71
C SER A 107 -25.69 35.37 -27.17
N ARG A 108 -25.24 34.19 -26.71
CA ARG A 108 -25.81 32.88 -27.08
C ARG A 108 -26.51 32.16 -25.92
N ASN A 109 -26.67 32.83 -24.78
CA ASN A 109 -27.31 32.30 -23.58
C ASN A 109 -26.78 30.93 -23.14
N LEU A 110 -25.45 30.76 -23.15
CA LEU A 110 -24.78 29.49 -22.82
C LEU A 110 -25.20 28.90 -21.45
N ARG A 111 -25.66 29.73 -20.50
CA ARG A 111 -26.08 29.28 -19.17
C ARG A 111 -27.32 28.39 -19.17
N ASP A 112 -28.23 28.60 -20.12
CA ASP A 112 -29.46 27.83 -20.24
C ASP A 112 -29.34 26.72 -21.30
N ALA A 113 -28.16 26.60 -21.93
CA ALA A 113 -27.90 25.59 -22.94
C ALA A 113 -27.81 24.20 -22.30
N ALA A 114 -28.56 23.23 -22.84
CA ALA A 114 -28.36 21.83 -22.51
C ALA A 114 -26.96 21.37 -22.99
N THR A 115 -26.37 20.36 -22.36
CA THR A 115 -25.03 19.85 -22.71
C THR A 115 -24.91 19.42 -24.18
N GLU A 116 -26.01 19.03 -24.83
CA GLU A 116 -26.07 18.64 -26.25
C GLU A 116 -26.24 19.82 -27.22
N ASP A 117 -26.51 21.02 -26.72
CA ASP A 117 -26.69 22.21 -27.54
C ASP A 117 -25.43 22.53 -28.36
N GLU A 118 -25.63 23.13 -29.52
CA GLU A 118 -24.53 23.55 -30.40
C GLU A 118 -23.62 24.58 -29.69
N THR A 119 -24.20 25.47 -28.87
CA THR A 119 -23.45 26.47 -28.12
C THR A 119 -22.54 25.84 -27.07
N ALA A 120 -23.05 24.87 -26.30
CA ALA A 120 -22.29 24.11 -25.31
C ALA A 120 -21.17 23.29 -25.97
N ARG A 121 -21.46 22.63 -27.11
CA ARG A 121 -20.46 21.91 -27.89
C ARG A 121 -19.37 22.83 -28.44
N ALA A 122 -19.72 24.02 -28.93
CA ALA A 122 -18.76 25.01 -29.40
C ALA A 122 -17.87 25.52 -28.25
N ALA A 123 -18.46 25.83 -27.10
CA ALA A 123 -17.72 26.23 -25.90
C ALA A 123 -16.74 25.13 -25.45
N ARG A 124 -17.20 23.87 -25.40
CA ARG A 124 -16.37 22.70 -25.09
C ARG A 124 -15.24 22.51 -26.09
N ALA A 125 -15.53 22.52 -27.39
CA ALA A 125 -14.52 22.35 -28.43
C ALA A 125 -13.44 23.44 -28.38
N HIS A 126 -13.85 24.69 -28.14
CA HIS A 126 -12.93 25.80 -27.96
C HIS A 126 -12.03 25.60 -26.73
N THR A 127 -12.64 25.26 -25.58
CA THR A 127 -11.93 24.97 -24.32
C THR A 127 -10.87 23.88 -24.50
N LEU A 128 -11.24 22.73 -25.07
CA LEU A 128 -10.32 21.62 -25.29
C LEU A 128 -9.18 21.96 -26.26
N THR A 129 -9.44 22.83 -27.24
CA THR A 129 -8.43 23.28 -28.20
C THR A 129 -7.38 24.16 -27.51
N ILE A 130 -7.84 25.09 -26.67
CA ILE A 130 -6.97 26.00 -25.93
C ILE A 130 -6.12 25.23 -24.91
N PHE A 131 -6.68 24.24 -24.20
CA PHE A 131 -5.92 23.42 -23.24
C PHE A 131 -4.65 22.78 -23.81
N ARG A 132 -4.65 22.38 -25.09
CA ARG A 132 -3.47 21.78 -25.74
C ARG A 132 -2.31 22.76 -25.94
N GLN A 133 -2.58 24.06 -25.86
CA GLN A 133 -1.61 25.13 -26.11
C GLN A 133 -1.09 25.76 -24.81
N LEU A 134 -1.79 25.53 -23.69
CA LEU A 134 -1.48 26.11 -22.38
C LEU A 134 -0.63 25.16 -21.53
N ASP A 135 0.14 25.75 -20.63
CA ASP A 135 0.85 24.99 -19.61
C ASP A 135 -0.08 24.56 -18.46
N GLY A 136 0.48 24.03 -17.38
CA GLY A 136 -0.30 23.59 -16.21
C GLY A 136 -1.00 24.73 -15.47
N GLU A 137 -0.39 25.91 -15.43
CA GLU A 137 -0.93 27.09 -14.74
C GLU A 137 -2.03 27.73 -15.57
N GLY A 138 -1.81 27.90 -16.88
CA GLY A 138 -2.81 28.40 -17.82
C GLY A 138 -4.06 27.52 -17.87
N ARG A 139 -3.89 26.19 -17.91
CA ARG A 139 -5.02 25.24 -17.81
C ARG A 139 -5.77 25.39 -16.49
N GLY A 140 -5.06 25.58 -15.38
CA GLY A 140 -5.64 25.83 -14.06
C GLY A 140 -6.52 27.08 -14.01
N GLN A 141 -6.05 28.18 -14.61
CA GLN A 141 -6.81 29.44 -14.68
C GLN A 141 -8.12 29.30 -15.45
N ILE A 142 -8.12 28.55 -16.56
CA ILE A 142 -9.34 28.29 -17.32
C ILE A 142 -10.30 27.38 -16.56
N VAL A 143 -9.81 26.30 -15.91
CA VAL A 143 -10.66 25.41 -15.12
C VAL A 143 -11.34 26.18 -13.98
N ARG A 144 -10.59 27.03 -13.26
CA ARG A 144 -11.15 27.87 -12.21
C ARG A 144 -12.22 28.82 -12.75
N PHE A 145 -11.96 29.46 -13.88
CA PHE A 145 -12.94 30.35 -14.52
C PHE A 145 -14.23 29.61 -14.94
N LEU A 146 -14.10 28.41 -15.52
CA LEU A 146 -15.24 27.57 -15.87
C LEU A 146 -16.07 27.20 -14.63
N TYR A 147 -15.40 26.88 -13.53
CA TYR A 147 -16.07 26.57 -12.26
C TYR A 147 -16.77 27.80 -11.67
N GLU A 148 -16.07 28.94 -11.53
CA GLU A 148 -16.63 30.20 -11.00
C GLU A 148 -17.80 30.72 -11.83
N SER A 149 -17.81 30.41 -13.13
CA SER A 149 -18.90 30.74 -14.06
C SER A 149 -20.06 29.75 -14.02
N ALA A 150 -20.03 28.76 -13.12
CA ALA A 150 -20.99 27.67 -12.96
C ALA A 150 -21.14 26.76 -14.20
N LEU A 151 -20.08 26.66 -15.01
CA LEU A 151 -20.08 25.86 -16.26
C LEU A 151 -19.59 24.43 -16.06
N LEU A 152 -18.98 24.11 -14.91
CA LEU A 152 -18.28 22.84 -14.65
C LEU A 152 -18.81 22.10 -13.39
N ASN A 153 -20.05 22.34 -12.98
CA ASN A 153 -20.59 21.77 -11.74
C ASN A 153 -21.01 20.29 -11.88
N ALA A 154 -20.96 19.53 -10.78
CA ALA A 154 -21.31 18.10 -10.72
C ALA A 154 -22.78 17.81 -11.07
N GLY A 155 -23.69 18.77 -10.85
CA GLY A 155 -25.12 18.64 -11.17
C GLY A 155 -25.46 18.62 -12.68
N GLY A 156 -24.48 18.88 -13.55
CA GLY A 156 -24.66 18.93 -15.00
C GLY A 156 -23.71 19.98 -15.60
N PRO A 157 -22.51 19.60 -16.06
CA PRO A 157 -21.59 20.55 -16.64
C PRO A 157 -22.11 21.02 -18.01
N ILE A 158 -22.11 22.33 -18.21
CA ILE A 158 -22.40 22.94 -19.52
C ILE A 158 -21.17 22.78 -20.42
N VAL A 159 -19.99 23.02 -19.85
CA VAL A 159 -18.70 22.76 -20.51
C VAL A 159 -18.13 21.46 -19.93
N ASP A 160 -18.50 20.33 -20.51
CA ASP A 160 -18.04 19.02 -20.06
C ASP A 160 -16.57 18.78 -20.41
N LEU A 161 -15.74 18.52 -19.40
CA LEU A 161 -14.32 18.25 -19.56
C LEU A 161 -13.97 16.77 -19.71
N GLN A 162 -14.95 15.87 -19.83
CA GLN A 162 -14.67 14.44 -20.06
C GLN A 162 -13.64 14.23 -21.18
N SER A 163 -12.64 13.40 -20.88
CA SER A 163 -11.47 13.08 -21.71
C SER A 163 -10.52 14.25 -21.99
N ALA A 164 -10.60 15.35 -21.24
CA ALA A 164 -9.63 16.42 -21.31
C ALA A 164 -8.26 15.98 -20.75
N GLU A 165 -7.19 16.37 -21.44
CA GLU A 165 -5.80 16.10 -21.06
C GLU A 165 -5.25 17.25 -20.19
N LEU A 166 -5.42 17.13 -18.88
CA LEU A 166 -5.03 18.13 -17.88
C LEU A 166 -3.83 17.67 -17.02
N GLN A 167 -2.96 16.82 -17.57
CA GLN A 167 -1.76 16.34 -16.87
C GLN A 167 -0.89 17.50 -16.39
N GLY A 168 -0.47 17.49 -15.13
CA GLY A 168 0.36 18.55 -14.54
C GLY A 168 -0.37 19.89 -14.35
N ILE A 169 -1.70 19.93 -14.41
CA ILE A 169 -2.47 21.13 -14.10
C ILE A 169 -2.21 21.60 -12.67
N VAL A 170 -2.19 22.92 -12.47
CA VAL A 170 -1.96 23.53 -11.16
C VAL A 170 -3.27 24.10 -10.61
N LEU A 171 -3.74 23.49 -9.53
CA LEU A 171 -4.98 23.79 -8.79
C LEU A 171 -4.72 23.73 -7.27
N ASP A 172 -3.49 24.06 -6.84
CA ASP A 172 -3.14 24.12 -5.41
C ASP A 172 -4.02 25.15 -4.69
N ARG A 173 -4.55 24.79 -3.51
CA ARG A 173 -5.34 25.67 -2.63
C ARG A 173 -6.55 26.33 -3.30
N THR A 174 -7.16 25.67 -4.28
CA THR A 174 -8.40 26.14 -4.89
C THR A 174 -9.61 25.64 -4.09
N HIS A 175 -10.66 26.44 -4.01
CA HIS A 175 -11.94 26.04 -3.44
C HIS A 175 -12.96 25.80 -4.55
N MET A 176 -13.22 24.54 -4.89
CA MET A 176 -14.15 24.15 -5.95
C MET A 176 -15.02 22.95 -5.54
N PRO A 177 -15.86 23.10 -4.50
CA PRO A 177 -16.77 22.04 -4.07
C PRO A 177 -17.74 21.63 -5.18
N GLY A 178 -17.98 20.34 -5.33
CA GLY A 178 -18.92 19.81 -6.31
C GLY A 178 -18.51 20.05 -7.76
N ILE A 179 -17.21 20.13 -8.06
CA ILE A 179 -16.73 20.25 -9.45
C ILE A 179 -16.91 18.91 -10.19
N ASN A 180 -17.17 18.97 -11.50
CA ASN A 180 -17.19 17.80 -12.38
C ASN A 180 -15.86 17.65 -13.12
N LEU A 181 -15.09 16.64 -12.74
CA LEU A 181 -13.84 16.23 -13.38
C LEU A 181 -13.88 14.74 -13.74
N ARG A 182 -15.06 14.23 -14.08
CA ARG A 182 -15.26 12.84 -14.46
C ARG A 182 -14.45 12.50 -15.71
N ASN A 183 -13.74 11.37 -15.69
CA ASN A 183 -12.97 10.87 -16.83
C ASN A 183 -11.99 11.92 -17.39
N VAL A 184 -11.48 12.80 -16.51
CA VAL A 184 -10.46 13.78 -16.84
C VAL A 184 -9.09 13.21 -16.48
N ASP A 185 -8.11 13.50 -17.32
CA ASP A 185 -6.73 13.14 -17.06
C ASP A 185 -6.02 14.24 -16.27
N LEU A 186 -5.84 14.00 -14.99
CA LEU A 186 -5.18 14.85 -13.98
C LEU A 186 -3.85 14.22 -13.52
N GLY A 187 -3.21 13.40 -14.36
CA GLY A 187 -1.95 12.76 -13.99
C GLY A 187 -0.89 13.81 -13.64
N GLN A 188 -0.14 13.61 -12.54
CA GLN A 188 0.85 14.57 -12.03
C GLN A 188 0.29 15.96 -11.71
N ALA A 189 -1.04 16.12 -11.58
CA ALA A 189 -1.65 17.39 -11.20
C ALA A 189 -1.19 17.84 -9.83
N ARG A 190 -1.14 19.15 -9.61
CA ARG A 190 -0.87 19.78 -8.33
C ARG A 190 -2.20 20.27 -7.75
N LEU A 191 -2.70 19.56 -6.75
CA LEU A 191 -3.97 19.74 -6.08
C LEU A 191 -3.75 19.84 -4.55
N GLY A 192 -2.57 20.28 -4.13
CA GLY A 192 -2.18 20.34 -2.73
C GLY A 192 -3.06 21.32 -1.97
N ALA A 193 -3.66 20.85 -0.87
CA ALA A 193 -4.65 21.58 -0.07
C ALA A 193 -5.81 22.16 -0.89
N ALA A 194 -6.15 21.58 -2.04
CA ALA A 194 -7.36 21.93 -2.77
C ALA A 194 -8.60 21.46 -2.01
N GLU A 195 -9.63 22.29 -1.95
CA GLU A 195 -10.92 21.98 -1.32
C GLU A 195 -11.92 21.58 -2.41
N LEU A 196 -12.13 20.28 -2.57
CA LEU A 196 -12.96 19.67 -3.60
C LEU A 196 -14.02 18.72 -3.01
N PRO A 197 -14.72 19.04 -1.91
CA PRO A 197 -15.69 18.12 -1.34
C PRO A 197 -16.87 17.90 -2.29
N ALA A 198 -17.52 16.73 -2.20
CA ALA A 198 -18.66 16.33 -3.03
C ALA A 198 -18.42 16.39 -4.55
N SER A 199 -17.16 16.36 -4.99
CA SER A 199 -16.80 16.48 -6.41
C SER A 199 -16.97 15.17 -7.17
N ASP A 200 -17.26 15.25 -8.46
CA ASP A 200 -17.32 14.09 -9.35
C ASP A 200 -15.97 13.87 -10.03
N LEU A 201 -15.22 12.90 -9.52
CA LEU A 201 -13.91 12.46 -10.02
C LEU A 201 -13.98 11.01 -10.51
N ARG A 202 -15.17 10.52 -10.88
CA ARG A 202 -15.34 9.14 -11.35
C ARG A 202 -14.46 8.90 -12.57
N GLU A 203 -13.75 7.77 -12.58
CA GLU A 203 -12.88 7.38 -13.70
C GLU A 203 -11.77 8.41 -14.03
N ALA A 204 -11.53 9.42 -13.17
CA ALA A 204 -10.45 10.39 -13.37
C ALA A 204 -9.09 9.71 -13.19
N ARG A 205 -8.09 10.17 -13.93
CA ARG A 205 -6.70 9.69 -13.81
C ARG A 205 -5.88 10.70 -13.02
N LEU A 206 -5.55 10.37 -11.78
CA LEU A 206 -4.78 11.17 -10.81
C LEU A 206 -3.42 10.52 -10.50
N ASP A 207 -2.88 9.72 -11.42
CA ASP A 207 -1.62 9.00 -11.21
C ASP A 207 -0.47 9.97 -10.93
N GLY A 208 0.19 9.80 -9.79
CA GLY A 208 1.26 10.65 -9.27
C GLY A 208 0.87 12.11 -9.00
N ALA A 209 -0.43 12.42 -8.92
CA ALA A 209 -0.89 13.74 -8.52
C ALA A 209 -0.50 14.05 -7.06
N ASP A 210 -0.22 15.33 -6.79
CA ASP A 210 -0.06 15.84 -5.44
C ASP A 210 -1.42 16.31 -4.91
N LEU A 211 -2.00 15.53 -4.00
CA LEU A 211 -3.25 15.77 -3.28
C LEU A 211 -2.97 15.95 -1.78
N THR A 212 -1.74 16.33 -1.42
CA THR A 212 -1.33 16.47 -0.02
C THR A 212 -2.23 17.48 0.71
N GLY A 213 -2.89 17.05 1.78
CA GLY A 213 -3.81 17.88 2.55
C GLY A 213 -5.09 18.30 1.80
N ALA A 214 -5.38 17.73 0.63
CA ALA A 214 -6.59 18.06 -0.13
C ALA A 214 -7.85 17.59 0.61
N ASP A 215 -8.94 18.36 0.48
CA ASP A 215 -10.26 17.93 0.91
C ASP A 215 -11.03 17.31 -0.26
N LEU A 216 -11.22 16.00 -0.18
CA LEU A 216 -12.00 15.18 -1.10
C LEU A 216 -13.18 14.52 -0.38
N SER A 217 -13.60 15.05 0.77
CA SER A 217 -14.71 14.48 1.54
C SER A 217 -15.98 14.41 0.69
N GLU A 218 -16.75 13.33 0.87
CA GLU A 218 -18.00 13.06 0.13
C GLU A 218 -17.85 12.98 -1.41
N SER A 219 -16.62 12.99 -1.95
CA SER A 219 -16.39 12.99 -3.39
C SER A 219 -16.57 11.61 -4.02
N TYR A 220 -16.91 11.59 -5.29
CA TYR A 220 -17.11 10.38 -6.09
C TYR A 220 -15.85 10.05 -6.88
N LEU A 221 -15.05 9.08 -6.42
CA LEU A 221 -13.82 8.62 -7.09
C LEU A 221 -13.93 7.18 -7.61
N ARG A 222 -15.15 6.70 -7.90
CA ARG A 222 -15.36 5.33 -8.38
C ARG A 222 -14.55 5.08 -9.65
N GLY A 223 -13.71 4.05 -9.62
CA GLY A 223 -12.86 3.66 -10.75
C GLY A 223 -11.75 4.65 -11.11
N ALA A 224 -11.53 5.70 -10.31
CA ALA A 224 -10.42 6.62 -10.51
C ALA A 224 -9.07 5.91 -10.30
N THR A 225 -8.04 6.36 -10.99
CA THR A 225 -6.67 5.87 -10.79
C THR A 225 -5.86 6.92 -10.04
N LEU A 226 -5.20 6.50 -8.96
CA LEU A 226 -4.41 7.33 -8.05
C LEU A 226 -3.08 6.61 -7.77
N ARG A 227 -2.49 5.97 -8.80
CA ARG A 227 -1.22 5.23 -8.64
C ARG A 227 -0.12 6.17 -8.19
N ASP A 228 0.61 5.81 -7.14
CA ASP A 228 1.70 6.62 -6.58
C ASP A 228 1.32 8.07 -6.21
N ALA A 229 0.02 8.37 -6.08
CA ALA A 229 -0.46 9.71 -5.73
C ALA A 229 -0.07 10.06 -4.29
N GLN A 230 0.20 11.35 -4.05
CA GLN A 230 0.49 11.87 -2.71
C GLN A 230 -0.79 12.36 -2.07
N LEU A 231 -1.33 11.62 -1.11
CA LEU A 231 -2.58 11.88 -0.39
C LEU A 231 -2.33 12.06 1.11
N SER A 232 -1.10 12.32 1.54
CA SER A 232 -0.79 12.47 2.96
C SER A 232 -1.59 13.62 3.55
N ASN A 233 -2.17 13.43 4.73
CA ASN A 233 -3.07 14.37 5.41
C ASN A 233 -4.36 14.73 4.63
N ALA A 234 -4.71 14.03 3.55
CA ALA A 234 -5.93 14.31 2.81
C ALA A 234 -7.19 13.95 3.61
N ASN A 235 -8.26 14.73 3.44
CA ASN A 235 -9.58 14.44 3.99
C ASN A 235 -10.41 13.68 2.93
N LEU A 236 -10.64 12.40 3.15
CA LEU A 236 -11.41 11.47 2.29
C LEU A 236 -12.66 10.94 3.01
N ARG A 237 -13.11 11.60 4.09
CA ARG A 237 -14.29 11.17 4.85
C ARG A 237 -15.49 11.01 3.95
N ASN A 238 -16.22 9.90 4.11
CA ASN A 238 -17.41 9.56 3.32
C ASN A 238 -17.19 9.51 1.79
N ALA A 239 -15.95 9.59 1.28
CA ALA A 239 -15.69 9.55 -0.15
C ALA A 239 -15.99 8.16 -0.73
N ILE A 240 -16.38 8.11 -2.00
CA ILE A 240 -16.75 6.88 -2.70
C ILE A 240 -15.64 6.50 -3.68
N LEU A 241 -14.69 5.68 -3.21
CA LEU A 241 -13.55 5.18 -3.98
C LEU A 241 -13.74 3.71 -4.44
N THR A 242 -14.98 3.26 -4.65
CA THR A 242 -15.24 1.87 -5.05
C THR A 242 -14.49 1.53 -6.33
N LYS A 243 -13.76 0.41 -6.34
CA LYS A 243 -12.90 -0.03 -7.47
C LYS A 243 -11.84 0.99 -7.91
N ALA A 244 -11.52 1.99 -7.09
CA ALA A 244 -10.41 2.88 -7.37
C ALA A 244 -9.07 2.14 -7.26
N ILE A 245 -8.05 2.69 -7.91
CA ILE A 245 -6.71 2.12 -7.96
C ILE A 245 -5.76 3.05 -7.23
N LEU A 246 -5.33 2.68 -6.03
CA LEU A 246 -4.43 3.43 -5.14
C LEU A 246 -3.09 2.72 -4.91
N VAL A 247 -2.65 1.92 -5.88
CA VAL A 247 -1.39 1.16 -5.77
C VAL A 247 -0.22 2.10 -5.52
N GLY A 248 0.55 1.85 -4.47
CA GLY A 248 1.71 2.66 -4.08
C GLY A 248 1.36 4.08 -3.59
N ALA A 249 0.08 4.43 -3.44
CA ALA A 249 -0.32 5.76 -3.00
C ALA A 249 0.13 6.03 -1.55
N ASN A 250 0.53 7.27 -1.27
CA ASN A 250 0.89 7.72 0.07
C ASN A 250 -0.33 8.35 0.75
N LEU A 251 -0.96 7.62 1.66
CA LEU A 251 -2.14 8.00 2.45
C LEU A 251 -1.80 8.23 3.92
N ARG A 252 -0.53 8.51 4.25
CA ARG A 252 -0.10 8.78 5.63
C ARG A 252 -0.95 9.88 6.27
N ASP A 253 -1.40 9.63 7.49
CA ASP A 253 -2.19 10.57 8.29
C ASP A 253 -3.50 11.04 7.60
N ALA A 254 -3.94 10.37 6.53
CA ALA A 254 -5.18 10.71 5.85
C ALA A 254 -6.40 10.27 6.67
N ASP A 255 -7.52 11.00 6.53
CA ASP A 255 -8.78 10.62 7.15
C ASP A 255 -9.73 10.00 6.11
N LEU A 256 -9.94 8.70 6.20
CA LEU A 256 -10.85 7.89 5.39
C LEU A 256 -12.07 7.41 6.19
N THR A 257 -12.45 8.08 7.29
CA THR A 257 -13.58 7.69 8.12
C THR A 257 -14.83 7.51 7.27
N ASP A 258 -15.48 6.35 7.42
CA ASP A 258 -16.70 5.95 6.71
C ASP A 258 -16.62 5.98 5.16
N ALA A 259 -15.42 6.10 4.58
CA ALA A 259 -15.22 6.05 3.14
C ALA A 259 -15.56 4.66 2.57
N ASN A 260 -15.91 4.62 1.28
CA ASN A 260 -16.22 3.38 0.59
C ASN A 260 -15.15 3.01 -0.43
N LEU A 261 -14.26 2.11 -0.04
CA LEU A 261 -13.18 1.53 -0.84
C LEU A 261 -13.47 0.08 -1.26
N SER A 262 -14.74 -0.31 -1.36
CA SER A 262 -15.14 -1.66 -1.78
C SER A 262 -14.49 -2.05 -3.11
N GLY A 263 -13.74 -3.16 -3.11
CA GLY A 263 -13.04 -3.67 -4.29
C GLY A 263 -11.95 -2.75 -4.85
N ALA A 264 -11.48 -1.76 -4.09
CA ALA A 264 -10.35 -0.93 -4.47
C ALA A 264 -9.02 -1.70 -4.38
N ASP A 265 -8.02 -1.25 -5.14
CA ASP A 265 -6.66 -1.79 -5.09
C ASP A 265 -5.73 -0.81 -4.37
N LEU A 266 -5.45 -1.08 -3.10
CA LEU A 266 -4.49 -0.37 -2.24
C LEU A 266 -3.19 -1.17 -2.05
N SER A 267 -2.85 -2.07 -2.97
CA SER A 267 -1.60 -2.83 -2.84
C SER A 267 -0.39 -1.90 -2.74
N GLN A 268 0.49 -2.18 -1.79
CA GLN A 268 1.70 -1.37 -1.49
C GLN A 268 1.40 0.09 -1.10
N ALA A 269 0.15 0.46 -0.81
CA ALA A 269 -0.17 1.79 -0.32
C ALA A 269 0.36 1.99 1.10
N ASP A 270 0.70 3.23 1.43
CA ASP A 270 1.16 3.61 2.76
C ASP A 270 0.07 4.36 3.51
N LEU A 271 -0.54 3.70 4.49
CA LEU A 271 -1.62 4.20 5.34
C LEU A 271 -1.15 4.35 6.80
N THR A 272 0.16 4.56 7.03
CA THR A 272 0.69 4.79 8.39
C THR A 272 -0.09 5.91 9.09
N ASN A 273 -0.54 5.70 10.32
CA ASN A 273 -1.34 6.63 11.13
C ASN A 273 -2.68 7.08 10.52
N ALA A 274 -3.13 6.50 9.41
CA ALA A 274 -4.37 6.92 8.78
C ALA A 274 -5.59 6.56 9.65
N ASN A 275 -6.63 7.38 9.58
CA ASN A 275 -7.91 7.09 10.23
C ASN A 275 -8.86 6.43 9.23
N LEU A 276 -9.06 5.13 9.37
CA LEU A 276 -9.92 4.26 8.56
C LEU A 276 -11.12 3.74 9.36
N LYS A 277 -11.53 4.43 10.43
CA LYS A 277 -12.64 3.99 11.26
C LYS A 277 -13.93 3.84 10.43
N GLY A 278 -14.59 2.69 10.55
CA GLY A 278 -15.86 2.40 9.85
C GLY A 278 -15.74 2.24 8.33
N VAL A 279 -14.54 2.26 7.77
CA VAL A 279 -14.32 2.20 6.32
C VAL A 279 -14.86 0.90 5.70
N LYS A 280 -15.38 0.97 4.47
CA LYS A 280 -15.82 -0.20 3.71
C LYS A 280 -14.72 -0.66 2.75
N LEU A 281 -14.11 -1.81 3.04
CA LEU A 281 -13.01 -2.43 2.30
C LEU A 281 -13.35 -3.86 1.83
N ASN A 282 -14.63 -4.23 1.74
CA ASN A 282 -15.03 -5.58 1.33
C ASN A 282 -14.46 -5.94 -0.05
N GLY A 283 -13.72 -7.05 -0.11
CA GLY A 283 -13.04 -7.52 -1.31
C GLY A 283 -11.93 -6.60 -1.85
N ALA A 284 -11.46 -5.62 -1.08
CA ALA A 284 -10.34 -4.77 -1.48
C ALA A 284 -9.01 -5.52 -1.44
N ASN A 285 -8.04 -5.05 -2.23
CA ASN A 285 -6.66 -5.56 -2.21
C ASN A 285 -5.77 -4.60 -1.41
N LEU A 286 -5.29 -5.03 -0.25
CA LEU A 286 -4.32 -4.32 0.60
C LEU A 286 -3.00 -5.11 0.71
N SER A 287 -2.70 -5.98 -0.27
CA SER A 287 -1.47 -6.78 -0.23
C SER A 287 -0.23 -5.89 -0.12
N ALA A 288 0.64 -6.23 0.84
CA ALA A 288 1.84 -5.47 1.18
C ALA A 288 1.62 -3.98 1.50
N ALA A 289 0.41 -3.57 1.86
CA ALA A 289 0.17 -2.22 2.37
C ALA A 289 0.80 -2.03 3.76
N ILE A 290 1.08 -0.77 4.11
CA ILE A 290 1.57 -0.37 5.43
C ILE A 290 0.42 0.31 6.15
N LEU A 291 0.07 -0.17 7.35
CA LEU A 291 -1.03 0.24 8.21
C LEU A 291 -0.54 0.44 9.65
N ASP A 292 0.77 0.61 9.85
CA ASP A 292 1.33 0.83 11.18
C ASP A 292 0.60 2.00 11.87
N ASP A 293 0.17 1.75 13.11
CA ASP A 293 -0.57 2.69 13.95
C ASP A 293 -1.87 3.27 13.35
N ALA A 294 -2.41 2.68 12.27
CA ALA A 294 -3.67 3.10 11.67
C ALA A 294 -4.89 2.71 12.54
N ASP A 295 -5.92 3.56 12.56
CA ASP A 295 -7.22 3.21 13.16
C ASP A 295 -8.14 2.62 12.11
N ILE A 296 -8.29 1.30 12.10
CA ILE A 296 -9.16 0.53 11.20
C ILE A 296 -10.30 -0.10 12.00
N SER A 297 -10.64 0.48 13.15
CA SER A 297 -11.70 -0.04 14.02
C SER A 297 -13.06 0.03 13.32
N LEU A 298 -13.90 -0.97 13.59
CA LEU A 298 -15.25 -1.11 13.00
C LEU A 298 -15.29 -1.19 11.47
N ALA A 299 -14.15 -1.32 10.79
CA ALA A 299 -14.09 -1.42 9.33
C ALA A 299 -14.68 -2.74 8.82
N ASN A 300 -15.17 -2.74 7.58
CA ASN A 300 -15.59 -3.95 6.89
C ASN A 300 -14.52 -4.40 5.89
N LEU A 301 -13.72 -5.39 6.26
CA LEU A 301 -12.66 -6.04 5.49
C LEU A 301 -13.07 -7.44 5.00
N ASN A 302 -14.37 -7.74 4.92
CA ASN A 302 -14.84 -9.07 4.52
C ASN A 302 -14.22 -9.48 3.16
N LYS A 303 -13.57 -10.64 3.13
CA LYS A 303 -12.89 -11.20 1.95
C LYS A 303 -11.83 -10.27 1.33
N ALA A 304 -11.30 -9.31 2.08
CA ALA A 304 -10.20 -8.48 1.62
C ALA A 304 -8.89 -9.29 1.56
N ASN A 305 -7.99 -8.91 0.66
CA ASN A 305 -6.64 -9.47 0.60
C ASN A 305 -5.67 -8.57 1.36
N LEU A 306 -5.20 -9.01 2.52
CA LEU A 306 -4.18 -8.37 3.36
C LEU A 306 -2.87 -9.19 3.40
N THR A 307 -2.58 -9.98 2.37
CA THR A 307 -1.35 -10.79 2.30
C THR A 307 -0.13 -9.91 2.50
N GLY A 308 0.73 -10.26 3.47
CA GLY A 308 1.98 -9.54 3.76
C GLY A 308 1.80 -8.10 4.25
N VAL A 309 0.61 -7.72 4.70
CA VAL A 309 0.38 -6.38 5.26
C VAL A 309 1.25 -6.14 6.49
N VAL A 310 1.71 -4.90 6.69
CA VAL A 310 2.42 -4.48 7.90
C VAL A 310 1.49 -3.56 8.69
N ALA A 311 1.04 -4.00 9.85
CA ALA A 311 0.01 -3.34 10.65
C ALA A 311 0.37 -3.43 12.15
N GLY A 312 1.62 -3.12 12.48
CA GLY A 312 2.09 -3.07 13.87
C GLY A 312 1.37 -1.96 14.63
N GLY A 313 0.88 -2.28 15.83
CA GLY A 313 0.14 -1.32 16.67
C GLY A 313 -1.24 -0.88 16.12
N ALA A 314 -1.64 -1.33 14.93
CA ALA A 314 -2.89 -0.92 14.31
C ALA A 314 -4.11 -1.30 15.16
N ASN A 315 -5.13 -0.45 15.16
CA ASN A 315 -6.39 -0.72 15.83
C ASN A 315 -7.40 -1.33 14.85
N LEU A 316 -7.67 -2.63 14.98
CA LEU A 316 -8.70 -3.37 14.24
C LEU A 316 -9.87 -3.80 15.15
N SER A 317 -10.08 -3.12 16.29
CA SER A 317 -11.13 -3.49 17.24
C SER A 317 -12.52 -3.46 16.58
N GLY A 318 -13.28 -4.54 16.78
CA GLY A 318 -14.60 -4.73 16.19
C GLY A 318 -14.65 -4.78 14.64
N ALA A 319 -13.51 -4.80 13.95
CA ALA A 319 -13.49 -4.89 12.49
C ALA A 319 -13.99 -6.26 12.00
N ASN A 320 -14.63 -6.27 10.83
CA ASN A 320 -15.08 -7.50 10.18
C ASN A 320 -14.06 -7.96 9.13
N LEU A 321 -13.23 -8.93 9.47
CA LEU A 321 -12.24 -9.60 8.62
C LEU A 321 -12.69 -11.01 8.19
N ALA A 322 -13.99 -11.33 8.23
CA ALA A 322 -14.44 -12.67 7.90
C ALA A 322 -14.00 -13.08 6.48
N GLY A 323 -13.38 -14.26 6.35
CA GLY A 323 -12.83 -14.77 5.10
C GLY A 323 -11.71 -13.94 4.47
N ALA A 324 -11.10 -13.01 5.21
CA ALA A 324 -9.98 -12.23 4.72
C ALA A 324 -8.70 -13.08 4.63
N ILE A 325 -7.78 -12.70 3.74
CA ILE A 325 -6.49 -13.36 3.54
C ILE A 325 -5.42 -12.50 4.19
N LEU A 326 -4.85 -12.95 5.30
CA LEU A 326 -3.78 -12.30 6.07
C LEU A 326 -2.49 -13.15 6.09
N VAL A 327 -2.26 -13.94 5.06
CA VAL A 327 -1.08 -14.81 4.97
C VAL A 327 0.20 -13.98 5.07
N GLY A 328 1.07 -14.33 6.02
CA GLY A 328 2.30 -13.60 6.30
C GLY A 328 2.14 -12.15 6.78
N ALA A 329 0.94 -11.76 7.23
CA ALA A 329 0.70 -10.43 7.79
C ALA A 329 1.51 -10.20 9.06
N ARG A 330 1.96 -8.96 9.28
CA ARG A 330 2.68 -8.53 10.49
C ARG A 330 1.79 -7.63 11.33
N LEU A 331 1.20 -8.19 12.38
CA LEU A 331 0.21 -7.60 13.29
C LEU A 331 0.74 -7.52 14.73
N ASN A 332 2.06 -7.37 14.89
CA ASN A 332 2.68 -7.34 16.22
C ASN A 332 2.12 -6.15 17.03
N GLY A 333 1.63 -6.41 18.24
CA GLY A 333 1.00 -5.41 19.11
C GLY A 333 -0.34 -4.85 18.61
N ALA A 334 -0.91 -5.38 17.53
CA ALA A 334 -2.18 -4.90 16.99
C ALA A 334 -3.34 -5.17 17.94
N ILE A 335 -4.38 -4.32 17.89
CA ILE A 335 -5.58 -4.41 18.72
C ILE A 335 -6.72 -4.97 17.88
N LEU A 336 -7.03 -6.26 18.03
CA LEU A 336 -8.09 -6.99 17.32
C LEU A 336 -9.27 -7.38 18.25
N GLY A 337 -9.41 -6.71 19.39
CA GLY A 337 -10.46 -7.02 20.38
C GLY A 337 -11.86 -6.99 19.77
N GLY A 338 -12.62 -8.07 19.95
CA GLY A 338 -13.99 -8.21 19.41
C GLY A 338 -14.09 -8.24 17.89
N SER A 339 -12.97 -8.35 17.16
CA SER A 339 -12.99 -8.46 15.70
C SER A 339 -13.61 -9.79 15.23
N ILE A 340 -14.09 -9.81 13.99
CA ILE A 340 -14.64 -11.01 13.33
C ILE A 340 -13.62 -11.52 12.32
N LEU A 341 -12.94 -12.61 12.65
CA LEU A 341 -11.92 -13.29 11.85
C LEU A 341 -12.38 -14.70 11.42
N SER A 342 -13.69 -14.97 11.44
CA SER A 342 -14.22 -16.27 11.09
C SER A 342 -13.81 -16.66 9.67
N GLU A 343 -13.26 -17.86 9.52
CA GLU A 343 -12.77 -18.40 8.24
C GLU A 343 -11.65 -17.56 7.58
N ALA A 344 -11.03 -16.64 8.30
CA ALA A 344 -9.88 -15.88 7.80
C ALA A 344 -8.62 -16.78 7.73
N ASP A 345 -7.73 -16.48 6.79
CA ASP A 345 -6.45 -17.18 6.65
C ASP A 345 -5.30 -16.29 7.14
N LEU A 346 -4.81 -16.57 8.35
CA LEU A 346 -3.64 -15.96 8.97
C LEU A 346 -2.44 -16.92 9.00
N SER A 347 -2.32 -17.82 8.02
CA SER A 347 -1.15 -18.71 7.93
C SER A 347 0.15 -17.88 7.89
N ASP A 348 1.16 -18.32 8.64
CA ASP A 348 2.46 -17.63 8.76
C ASP A 348 2.40 -16.18 9.28
N ALA A 349 1.27 -15.72 9.83
CA ALA A 349 1.14 -14.35 10.33
C ALA A 349 1.90 -14.15 11.66
N GLU A 350 2.43 -12.95 11.86
CA GLU A 350 3.05 -12.52 13.12
C GLU A 350 2.05 -11.69 13.95
N LEU A 351 1.65 -12.19 15.11
CA LEU A 351 0.73 -11.55 16.05
C LEU A 351 1.34 -11.48 17.47
N ARG A 352 2.65 -11.23 17.58
CA ARG A 352 3.31 -11.15 18.89
C ARG A 352 2.69 -10.03 19.71
N GLU A 353 2.33 -10.33 20.96
CA GLU A 353 1.71 -9.37 21.89
C GLU A 353 0.42 -8.71 21.37
N ALA A 354 -0.21 -9.27 20.32
CA ALA A 354 -1.46 -8.74 19.80
C ALA A 354 -2.61 -9.01 20.77
N ASN A 355 -3.59 -8.10 20.79
CA ASN A 355 -4.79 -8.26 21.60
C ASN A 355 -5.97 -8.76 20.77
N LEU A 356 -6.30 -10.04 20.88
CA LEU A 356 -7.43 -10.72 20.25
C LEU A 356 -8.54 -11.09 21.26
N ASN A 357 -8.65 -10.38 22.39
CA ASN A 357 -9.67 -10.67 23.38
C ASN A 357 -11.08 -10.61 22.76
N LEU A 358 -11.94 -11.57 23.08
CA LEU A 358 -13.31 -11.66 22.54
C LEU A 358 -13.40 -11.79 21.00
N ALA A 359 -12.28 -11.99 20.29
CA ALA A 359 -12.31 -12.11 18.83
C ALA A 359 -13.01 -13.40 18.39
N ASN A 360 -13.72 -13.35 17.26
CA ASN A 360 -14.33 -14.51 16.64
C ASN A 360 -13.41 -15.09 15.56
N LEU A 361 -12.69 -16.14 15.89
CA LEU A 361 -11.73 -16.88 15.06
C LEU A 361 -12.28 -18.25 14.63
N ARG A 362 -13.61 -18.46 14.67
CA ARG A 362 -14.21 -19.74 14.33
C ARG A 362 -13.80 -20.16 12.91
N GLY A 363 -13.21 -21.35 12.78
CA GLY A 363 -12.76 -21.90 11.50
C GLY A 363 -11.61 -21.14 10.85
N ALA A 364 -10.96 -20.19 11.54
CA ALA A 364 -9.80 -19.49 10.99
C ALA A 364 -8.62 -20.46 10.79
N ILE A 365 -7.78 -20.16 9.80
CA ILE A 365 -6.56 -20.89 9.51
C ILE A 365 -5.40 -20.02 10.01
N MET A 366 -4.60 -20.54 10.93
CA MET A 366 -3.48 -19.85 11.58
C MET A 366 -2.29 -20.81 11.72
N ASN A 367 -2.09 -21.67 10.71
CA ASN A 367 -1.00 -22.63 10.73
C ASN A 367 0.34 -21.89 10.70
N GLN A 368 1.29 -22.33 11.52
CA GLN A 368 2.62 -21.70 11.67
C GLN A 368 2.59 -20.21 12.09
N ALA A 369 1.44 -19.68 12.52
CA ALA A 369 1.35 -18.31 13.01
C ALA A 369 2.11 -18.13 14.33
N ILE A 370 2.61 -16.92 14.57
CA ILE A 370 3.39 -16.57 15.76
C ILE A 370 2.56 -15.66 16.65
N LEU A 371 2.01 -16.21 17.73
CA LEU A 371 1.16 -15.55 18.72
C LEU A 371 1.82 -15.47 20.11
N THR A 372 3.16 -15.41 20.17
CA THR A 372 3.90 -15.31 21.43
C THR A 372 3.40 -14.12 22.25
N GLY A 373 2.98 -14.38 23.49
CA GLY A 373 2.45 -13.36 24.41
C GLY A 373 1.13 -12.70 24.00
N ALA A 374 0.44 -13.21 22.97
CA ALA A 374 -0.84 -12.65 22.54
C ALA A 374 -1.95 -12.85 23.59
N ASN A 375 -2.92 -11.95 23.62
CA ASN A 375 -4.12 -12.06 24.45
C ASN A 375 -5.29 -12.60 23.62
N LEU A 376 -5.72 -13.83 23.86
CA LEU A 376 -6.84 -14.54 23.23
C LEU A 376 -7.94 -14.86 24.25
N ARG A 377 -7.97 -14.15 25.38
CA ARG A 377 -8.93 -14.37 26.45
C ARG A 377 -10.36 -14.22 25.96
N ASP A 378 -11.21 -15.17 26.33
CA ASP A 378 -12.62 -15.27 25.92
C ASP A 378 -12.83 -15.33 24.38
N ALA A 379 -11.80 -15.62 23.58
CA ALA A 379 -11.94 -15.72 22.12
C ALA A 379 -12.76 -16.95 21.69
N ILE A 380 -13.51 -16.81 20.60
CA ILE A 380 -14.28 -17.90 19.99
C ILE A 380 -13.42 -18.52 18.89
N MET A 381 -12.82 -19.68 19.15
CA MET A 381 -11.82 -20.32 18.29
C MET A 381 -12.21 -21.75 17.88
N GLY A 382 -13.51 -22.06 17.87
CA GLY A 382 -13.99 -23.40 17.51
C GLY A 382 -13.59 -23.76 16.08
N ARG A 383 -13.07 -24.98 15.87
CA ARG A 383 -12.60 -25.51 14.57
C ARG A 383 -11.44 -24.74 13.94
N VAL A 384 -10.73 -23.92 14.71
CA VAL A 384 -9.53 -23.22 14.23
C VAL A 384 -8.41 -24.21 13.87
N SER A 385 -7.63 -23.90 12.84
CA SER A 385 -6.40 -24.64 12.51
C SER A 385 -5.17 -23.85 12.93
N MET A 386 -4.40 -24.37 13.89
CA MET A 386 -3.20 -23.76 14.46
C MET A 386 -2.04 -24.75 14.48
N SER A 387 -1.93 -25.61 13.45
CA SER A 387 -0.87 -26.61 13.43
C SER A 387 0.50 -25.95 13.36
N GLY A 388 1.38 -26.32 14.29
CA GLY A 388 2.73 -25.75 14.43
C GLY A 388 2.77 -24.27 14.81
N ALA A 389 1.65 -23.65 15.20
CA ALA A 389 1.64 -22.26 15.65
C ALA A 389 2.41 -22.09 16.98
N ASP A 390 3.06 -20.95 17.15
CA ASP A 390 3.74 -20.58 18.40
C ASP A 390 2.85 -19.69 19.26
N LEU A 391 2.31 -20.25 20.33
CA LEU A 391 1.48 -19.61 21.33
C LEU A 391 2.21 -19.49 22.68
N THR A 392 3.55 -19.48 22.69
CA THR A 392 4.33 -19.41 23.93
C THR A 392 3.91 -18.20 24.78
N GLY A 393 3.52 -18.47 26.03
CA GLY A 393 3.15 -17.43 27.00
C GLY A 393 1.89 -16.62 26.67
N SER A 394 1.07 -17.03 25.70
CA SER A 394 -0.19 -16.34 25.38
C SER A 394 -1.27 -16.62 26.43
N ASP A 395 -2.25 -15.72 26.52
CA ASP A 395 -3.44 -15.88 27.36
C ASP A 395 -4.64 -16.37 26.55
N LEU A 396 -4.97 -17.65 26.67
CA LEU A 396 -6.17 -18.28 26.11
C LEU A 396 -7.22 -18.59 27.19
N SER A 397 -7.19 -17.90 28.34
CA SER A 397 -8.14 -18.17 29.42
C SER A 397 -9.59 -18.01 28.94
N ARG A 398 -10.42 -19.01 29.25
CA ARG A 398 -11.83 -19.14 28.83
C ARG A 398 -12.06 -19.09 27.31
N ALA A 399 -11.02 -19.24 26.49
CA ALA A 399 -11.20 -19.35 25.04
C ALA A 399 -11.92 -20.66 24.67
N ASN A 400 -12.73 -20.62 23.61
CA ASN A 400 -13.38 -21.81 23.07
C ASN A 400 -12.55 -22.37 21.91
N LEU A 401 -11.81 -23.44 22.15
CA LEU A 401 -10.97 -24.19 21.21
C LEU A 401 -11.60 -25.55 20.85
N SER A 402 -12.91 -25.68 20.91
CA SER A 402 -13.59 -26.95 20.58
C SER A 402 -13.26 -27.40 19.16
N ILE A 403 -12.81 -28.66 19.03
CA ILE A 403 -12.43 -29.27 17.75
C ILE A 403 -11.30 -28.48 17.04
N ALA A 404 -10.47 -27.74 17.79
CA ALA A 404 -9.31 -27.04 17.24
C ALA A 404 -8.22 -28.05 16.81
N ASN A 405 -7.51 -27.74 15.72
CA ASN A 405 -6.29 -28.44 15.35
C ASN A 405 -5.08 -27.68 15.91
N LEU A 406 -4.48 -28.21 16.97
CA LEU A 406 -3.27 -27.71 17.64
C LEU A 406 -2.10 -28.69 17.46
N ASN A 407 -2.12 -29.52 16.42
CA ASN A 407 -1.07 -30.50 16.17
C ASN A 407 0.30 -29.82 16.11
N ARG A 408 1.23 -30.27 16.95
CA ARG A 408 2.59 -29.71 17.10
C ARG A 408 2.66 -28.22 17.44
N ALA A 409 1.57 -27.62 17.93
CA ALA A 409 1.60 -26.23 18.41
C ALA A 409 2.51 -26.08 19.63
N ILE A 410 3.11 -24.90 19.79
CA ILE A 410 3.96 -24.55 20.92
C ILE A 410 3.14 -23.70 21.89
N LEU A 411 2.68 -24.27 22.99
CA LEU A 411 1.86 -23.65 24.04
C LEU A 411 2.63 -23.57 25.38
N ASN A 412 3.96 -23.54 25.32
CA ASN A 412 4.80 -23.51 26.52
C ASN A 412 4.45 -22.27 27.37
N ARG A 413 4.15 -22.48 28.65
CA ARG A 413 3.73 -21.43 29.60
C ARG A 413 2.48 -20.64 29.18
N ALA A 414 1.69 -21.12 28.23
CA ALA A 414 0.42 -20.48 27.87
C ALA A 414 -0.60 -20.62 29.02
N ASN A 415 -1.50 -19.65 29.13
CA ASN A 415 -2.62 -19.71 30.05
C ASN A 415 -3.87 -20.23 29.33
N LEU A 416 -4.28 -21.45 29.64
CA LEU A 416 -5.47 -22.14 29.13
C LEU A 416 -6.50 -22.39 30.25
N GLU A 417 -6.45 -21.57 31.31
CA GLU A 417 -7.38 -21.67 32.43
C GLU A 417 -8.84 -21.60 31.94
N GLU A 418 -9.65 -22.57 32.35
CA GLU A 418 -11.07 -22.69 32.00
C GLU A 418 -11.33 -22.71 30.47
N ALA A 419 -10.31 -22.94 29.65
CA ALA A 419 -10.47 -23.02 28.20
C ALA A 419 -11.26 -24.29 27.80
N GLY A 420 -12.07 -24.19 26.75
CA GLY A 420 -12.82 -25.30 26.19
C GLY A 420 -12.07 -25.97 25.04
N LEU A 421 -11.46 -27.12 25.27
CA LEU A 421 -10.68 -27.90 24.29
C LEU A 421 -11.36 -29.24 23.90
N SER A 422 -12.68 -29.36 24.06
CA SER A 422 -13.38 -30.61 23.74
C SER A 422 -13.13 -31.05 22.30
N GLY A 423 -12.65 -32.28 22.11
CA GLY A 423 -12.32 -32.87 20.81
C GLY A 423 -11.15 -32.20 20.07
N ALA A 424 -10.36 -31.34 20.73
CA ALA A 424 -9.21 -30.72 20.10
C ALA A 424 -8.08 -31.73 19.83
N ASP A 425 -7.34 -31.55 18.74
CA ASP A 425 -6.16 -32.33 18.39
C ASP A 425 -4.90 -31.61 18.86
N LEU A 426 -4.29 -32.09 19.94
CA LEU A 426 -3.04 -31.59 20.52
C LEU A 426 -1.88 -32.57 20.31
N ARG A 427 -1.94 -33.46 19.30
CA ARG A 427 -0.87 -34.46 19.09
C ARG A 427 0.49 -33.79 18.91
N GLY A 428 1.46 -34.21 19.70
CA GLY A 428 2.82 -33.66 19.70
C GLY A 428 2.94 -32.18 20.07
N ALA A 429 1.89 -31.57 20.65
CA ALA A 429 1.94 -30.19 21.10
C ALA A 429 2.89 -30.03 22.31
N GLN A 430 3.54 -28.87 22.43
CA GLN A 430 4.41 -28.54 23.57
C GLN A 430 3.64 -27.69 24.57
N LEU A 431 3.30 -28.22 25.73
CA LEU A 431 2.51 -27.58 26.78
C LEU A 431 3.32 -27.44 28.08
N ARG A 432 4.66 -27.36 27.98
CA ARG A 432 5.53 -27.36 29.15
C ARG A 432 5.24 -26.16 30.04
N GLY A 433 4.83 -26.41 31.29
CA GLY A 433 4.49 -25.38 32.26
C GLY A 433 3.24 -24.57 31.92
N ALA A 434 2.38 -25.05 31.02
CA ALA A 434 1.11 -24.38 30.70
C ALA A 434 0.13 -24.49 31.88
N ASN A 435 -0.74 -23.49 32.04
CA ASN A 435 -1.84 -23.50 33.00
C ASN A 435 -3.11 -24.00 32.32
N LEU A 436 -3.56 -25.22 32.61
CA LEU A 436 -4.79 -25.82 32.12
C LEU A 436 -5.84 -25.98 33.23
N ARG A 437 -5.74 -25.20 34.31
CA ARG A 437 -6.64 -25.30 35.46
C ARG A 437 -8.11 -25.18 35.04
N GLY A 438 -8.94 -26.14 35.42
CA GLY A 438 -10.38 -26.14 35.13
C GLY A 438 -10.75 -26.25 33.63
N SER A 439 -9.78 -26.50 32.75
CA SER A 439 -10.05 -26.63 31.32
C SER A 439 -10.89 -27.87 30.98
N ILE A 440 -11.62 -27.81 29.86
CA ILE A 440 -12.51 -28.88 29.39
C ILE A 440 -11.86 -29.57 28.19
N LEU A 441 -11.20 -30.71 28.41
CA LEU A 441 -10.47 -31.50 27.41
C LEU A 441 -11.20 -32.80 27.05
N ARG A 442 -12.54 -32.82 27.11
CA ARG A 442 -13.34 -34.03 26.81
C ARG A 442 -13.04 -34.54 25.41
N GLY A 443 -12.63 -35.79 25.28
CA GLY A 443 -12.30 -36.41 23.99
C GLY A 443 -11.11 -35.76 23.26
N ALA A 444 -10.31 -34.94 23.93
CA ALA A 444 -9.14 -34.33 23.31
C ALA A 444 -8.05 -35.37 22.99
N ILE A 445 -7.32 -35.16 21.89
CA ILE A 445 -6.25 -36.06 21.44
C ILE A 445 -4.90 -35.46 21.83
N LEU A 446 -4.31 -35.95 22.91
CA LEU A 446 -3.05 -35.48 23.50
C LEU A 446 -1.89 -36.47 23.28
N GLY A 447 -2.02 -37.35 22.29
CA GLY A 447 -0.99 -38.34 21.97
C GLY A 447 0.38 -37.68 21.72
N ASP A 448 1.42 -38.19 22.37
CA ASP A 448 2.80 -37.66 22.30
C ASP A 448 2.97 -36.19 22.74
N ALA A 449 1.97 -35.57 23.37
CA ALA A 449 2.06 -34.18 23.83
C ALA A 449 3.02 -34.03 25.04
N ASP A 450 3.76 -32.93 25.10
CA ASP A 450 4.61 -32.59 26.25
C ASP A 450 3.86 -31.72 27.25
N LEU A 451 3.26 -32.34 28.26
CA LEU A 451 2.56 -31.69 29.37
C LEU A 451 3.46 -31.53 30.61
N SER A 452 4.79 -31.63 30.45
CA SER A 452 5.68 -31.59 31.61
C SER A 452 5.53 -30.30 32.41
N ARG A 453 5.39 -30.43 33.73
CA ARG A 453 5.15 -29.31 34.67
C ARG A 453 3.88 -28.50 34.40
N ALA A 454 2.95 -28.97 33.57
CA ALA A 454 1.68 -28.30 33.36
C ALA A 454 0.78 -28.41 34.61
N ASP A 455 -0.07 -27.41 34.82
CA ASP A 455 -1.12 -27.44 35.85
C ASP A 455 -2.45 -27.88 35.22
N LEU A 456 -2.91 -29.09 35.50
CA LEU A 456 -4.18 -29.65 35.06
C LEU A 456 -5.19 -29.73 36.22
N THR A 457 -4.99 -28.94 37.27
CA THR A 457 -5.85 -28.97 38.46
C THR A 457 -7.30 -28.73 38.05
N LYS A 458 -8.22 -29.60 38.49
CA LYS A 458 -9.66 -29.55 38.16
C LYS A 458 -10.01 -29.71 36.67
N ALA A 459 -9.05 -30.04 35.79
CA ALA A 459 -9.34 -30.25 34.38
C ALA A 459 -10.26 -31.47 34.16
N ASN A 460 -11.04 -31.42 33.08
CA ASN A 460 -11.90 -32.51 32.64
C ASN A 460 -11.29 -33.20 31.42
N LEU A 461 -10.71 -34.38 31.61
CA LEU A 461 -10.05 -35.20 30.58
C LEU A 461 -10.87 -36.45 30.23
N ARG A 462 -12.20 -36.46 30.45
CA ARG A 462 -13.03 -37.62 30.12
C ARG A 462 -12.88 -38.00 28.65
N TRP A 463 -12.70 -39.29 28.37
CA TRP A 463 -12.47 -39.84 27.02
C TRP A 463 -11.24 -39.28 26.28
N ALA A 464 -10.36 -38.53 26.95
CA ALA A 464 -9.17 -37.99 26.31
C ALA A 464 -8.14 -39.09 26.04
N ASN A 465 -7.40 -38.95 24.93
CA ASN A 465 -6.30 -39.86 24.59
C ASN A 465 -4.97 -39.23 25.00
N LEU A 466 -4.30 -39.80 26.01
CA LEU A 466 -3.00 -39.36 26.52
C LEU A 466 -1.89 -40.40 26.25
N ASN A 467 -2.06 -41.25 25.23
CA ASN A 467 -1.06 -42.25 24.91
C ASN A 467 0.30 -41.58 24.61
N ASN A 468 1.36 -42.07 25.26
CA ASN A 468 2.72 -41.53 25.17
C ASN A 468 2.91 -40.06 25.60
N ALA A 469 1.89 -39.41 26.18
CA ALA A 469 2.04 -38.04 26.66
C ALA A 469 3.09 -37.96 27.79
N ASN A 470 3.85 -36.87 27.83
CA ASN A 470 4.81 -36.61 28.90
C ASN A 470 4.16 -35.81 30.03
N LEU A 471 3.77 -36.49 31.12
CA LEU A 471 3.21 -35.87 32.32
C LEU A 471 4.26 -35.54 33.41
N THR A 472 5.56 -35.55 33.08
CA THR A 472 6.61 -35.40 34.10
C THR A 472 6.45 -34.12 34.90
N GLY A 473 6.20 -34.25 36.19
CA GLY A 473 6.01 -33.13 37.11
C GLY A 473 4.72 -32.33 36.93
N ALA A 474 3.76 -32.81 36.12
CA ALA A 474 2.45 -32.18 35.96
C ALA A 474 1.59 -32.31 37.23
N ASP A 475 0.70 -31.36 37.49
CA ASP A 475 -0.27 -31.41 38.58
C ASP A 475 -1.63 -31.86 38.06
N LEU A 476 -2.11 -33.03 38.51
CA LEU A 476 -3.41 -33.59 38.17
C LEU A 476 -4.33 -33.67 39.41
N THR A 477 -4.27 -32.67 40.27
CA THR A 477 -5.14 -32.57 41.45
C THR A 477 -6.59 -32.30 41.02
N GLU A 478 -7.55 -33.05 41.57
CA GLU A 478 -8.99 -32.97 41.27
C GLU A 478 -9.34 -33.15 39.78
N VAL A 479 -8.53 -33.89 39.04
CA VAL A 479 -8.73 -34.16 37.62
C VAL A 479 -9.83 -35.19 37.41
N ASP A 480 -10.66 -35.01 36.38
CA ASP A 480 -11.56 -36.07 35.91
C ASP A 480 -10.90 -36.81 34.74
N LEU A 481 -10.59 -38.09 34.96
CA LEU A 481 -9.95 -39.00 34.00
C LEU A 481 -10.87 -40.16 33.62
N THR A 482 -12.18 -40.05 33.85
CA THR A 482 -13.11 -41.15 33.57
C THR A 482 -13.06 -41.49 32.08
N ASP A 483 -12.82 -42.77 31.79
CA ASP A 483 -12.65 -43.33 30.45
C ASP A 483 -11.52 -42.68 29.61
N ALA A 484 -10.54 -42.02 30.24
CA ALA A 484 -9.37 -41.51 29.53
C ALA A 484 -8.38 -42.64 29.18
N GLU A 485 -7.82 -42.61 27.97
CA GLU A 485 -6.76 -43.53 27.55
C GLU A 485 -5.40 -43.03 28.08
N VAL A 486 -4.98 -43.55 29.23
CA VAL A 486 -3.68 -43.22 29.84
C VAL A 486 -3.10 -44.43 30.56
N THR A 487 -1.80 -44.67 30.38
CA THR A 487 -1.13 -45.79 31.04
C THR A 487 -0.80 -45.46 32.52
N PRO A 488 -0.77 -46.45 33.42
CA PRO A 488 -0.31 -46.24 34.79
C PRO A 488 1.11 -45.68 34.88
N GLN A 489 2.01 -46.09 33.97
CA GLN A 489 3.39 -45.59 33.91
C GLN A 489 3.45 -44.11 33.54
N THR A 490 2.56 -43.64 32.67
CA THR A 490 2.44 -42.22 32.30
C THR A 490 1.96 -41.40 33.50
N LEU A 491 0.94 -41.88 34.22
CA LEU A 491 0.43 -41.19 35.42
C LEU A 491 1.44 -41.14 36.57
N ALA A 492 2.27 -42.18 36.74
CA ALA A 492 3.27 -42.25 37.81
C ALA A 492 4.36 -41.16 37.71
N LYS A 493 4.52 -40.51 36.54
CA LYS A 493 5.47 -39.40 36.34
C LYS A 493 4.93 -38.04 36.78
N ALA A 494 3.62 -37.93 37.04
CA ALA A 494 3.01 -36.71 37.52
C ALA A 494 3.48 -36.37 38.94
N ARG A 495 3.47 -35.07 39.28
CA ARG A 495 3.78 -34.58 40.63
C ARG A 495 2.70 -34.97 41.64
N SER A 496 1.45 -34.87 41.22
CA SER A 496 0.25 -35.10 42.03
C SER A 496 -0.86 -35.63 41.14
N VAL A 497 -1.64 -36.58 41.65
CA VAL A 497 -2.83 -37.13 40.97
C VAL A 497 -3.91 -37.37 42.01
N THR A 498 -5.00 -36.61 41.94
CA THR A 498 -6.23 -36.94 42.68
C THR A 498 -7.40 -36.94 41.71
N LYS A 499 -8.02 -38.11 41.57
CA LYS A 499 -9.12 -38.30 40.62
C LYS A 499 -10.44 -37.90 41.26
N VAL A 500 -11.28 -37.22 40.50
CA VAL A 500 -12.67 -36.97 40.86
C VAL A 500 -13.54 -37.54 39.75
N ASP A 501 -14.51 -38.38 40.12
CA ASP A 501 -15.57 -38.79 39.20
C ASP A 501 -16.74 -37.83 39.39
N ARG A 502 -16.95 -36.95 38.41
CA ARG A 502 -18.09 -36.03 38.42
C ARG A 502 -19.27 -36.71 37.75
N SER A 503 -20.36 -36.92 38.49
CA SER A 503 -21.62 -37.40 37.92
C SER A 503 -22.13 -36.41 36.88
N ASP A 504 -22.18 -36.82 35.60
CA ASP A 504 -22.60 -35.99 34.48
C ASP A 504 -24.13 -35.78 34.51
N PRO A 505 -24.67 -34.55 34.69
CA PRO A 505 -26.10 -34.31 34.56
C PRO A 505 -26.55 -34.19 33.09
N GLY A 506 -25.63 -34.21 32.12
CA GLY A 506 -25.92 -33.86 30.73
C GLY A 506 -25.43 -34.87 29.71
N HIS A 507 -26.33 -35.75 29.27
CA HIS A 507 -26.26 -36.34 27.94
C HIS A 507 -26.21 -35.20 26.90
N PHE A 508 -25.01 -34.83 26.45
CA PHE A 508 -24.87 -34.21 25.14
C PHE A 508 -24.67 -35.35 24.15
N GLU A 509 -25.58 -35.40 23.18
CA GLU A 509 -25.56 -36.32 22.06
C GLU A 509 -24.12 -36.53 21.59
N SER A 510 -23.79 -37.81 21.37
CA SER A 510 -22.77 -38.24 20.44
C SER A 510 -22.52 -37.17 19.40
N ALA A 511 -21.29 -36.68 19.28
CA ALA A 511 -20.85 -36.01 18.07
C ALA A 511 -21.40 -36.84 16.91
N PRO A 512 -22.14 -36.25 15.94
CA PRO A 512 -22.67 -37.02 14.85
C PRO A 512 -21.52 -37.79 14.24
N ALA A 513 -21.76 -39.09 13.99
CA ALA A 513 -20.81 -39.96 13.32
C ALA A 513 -20.16 -39.19 12.18
N VAL A 514 -18.84 -39.30 12.07
CA VAL A 514 -18.03 -38.77 10.99
C VAL A 514 -18.74 -39.06 9.66
N ILE A 515 -19.46 -38.07 9.13
CA ILE A 515 -19.82 -38.06 7.72
C ILE A 515 -18.55 -37.60 7.04
N ALA A 516 -17.82 -38.56 6.47
CA ALA A 516 -16.82 -38.24 5.46
C ALA A 516 -17.50 -37.30 4.44
N PRO A 517 -16.91 -36.13 4.14
CA PRO A 517 -17.48 -35.26 3.12
C PRO A 517 -17.61 -36.08 1.83
N THR A 518 -18.82 -36.17 1.30
CA THR A 518 -19.01 -36.60 -0.08
C THR A 518 -18.15 -35.69 -0.97
N PRO A 519 -17.42 -36.26 -1.95
CA PRO A 519 -16.40 -35.54 -2.69
C PRO A 519 -17.06 -34.44 -3.53
N SER A 520 -16.97 -33.21 -3.05
CA SER A 520 -17.33 -32.02 -3.81
C SER A 520 -16.16 -31.67 -4.73
N GLY A 521 -16.03 -32.44 -5.81
CA GLY A 521 -15.09 -32.17 -6.91
C GLY A 521 -13.60 -32.25 -6.53
N PRO A 522 -12.70 -32.39 -7.51
CA PRO A 522 -11.27 -32.38 -7.23
C PRO A 522 -10.86 -31.00 -6.69
N LEU A 523 -10.27 -31.00 -5.50
CA LEU A 523 -9.44 -29.91 -4.99
C LEU A 523 -8.50 -29.44 -6.12
N PRO A 524 -8.34 -28.13 -6.37
CA PRO A 524 -7.26 -27.67 -7.24
C PRO A 524 -5.95 -28.19 -6.67
N ALA A 525 -5.20 -28.92 -7.50
CA ALA A 525 -3.94 -29.56 -7.10
C ALA A 525 -3.05 -28.55 -6.37
N ALA A 526 -2.55 -28.95 -5.19
CA ALA A 526 -1.57 -28.22 -4.43
C ALA A 526 -0.39 -27.83 -5.35
N ARG A 527 -0.32 -26.55 -5.72
CA ARG A 527 0.91 -25.99 -6.26
C ARG A 527 1.88 -25.94 -5.10
N ASN A 528 2.85 -26.85 -5.07
CA ASN A 528 4.06 -26.68 -4.27
C ASN A 528 4.65 -25.30 -4.63
N PRO A 529 4.66 -24.31 -3.72
CA PRO A 529 5.40 -23.09 -3.95
C PRO A 529 6.88 -23.46 -3.83
N SER A 530 7.55 -23.60 -4.98
CA SER A 530 9.01 -23.66 -5.03
C SER A 530 9.54 -22.25 -4.78
N TYR A 531 9.63 -21.86 -3.51
CA TYR A 531 10.30 -20.63 -3.12
C TYR A 531 11.81 -20.84 -3.24
N GLN A 532 12.37 -20.52 -4.41
CA GLN A 532 13.82 -20.44 -4.58
C GLN A 532 14.34 -19.18 -3.86
N ARG A 533 15.08 -19.42 -2.79
CA ARG A 533 15.89 -18.42 -2.07
C ARG A 533 16.81 -17.70 -3.07
N PRO A 534 16.91 -16.36 -3.10
CA PRO A 534 17.82 -15.69 -4.01
C PRO A 534 19.26 -15.90 -3.55
N ALA A 535 19.99 -16.77 -4.24
CA ALA A 535 21.44 -16.88 -4.12
C ALA A 535 22.09 -15.82 -5.01
N GLY A 536 22.86 -14.91 -4.40
CA GLY A 536 23.69 -14.00 -5.15
C GLY A 536 24.82 -14.73 -5.88
N SER A 537 25.15 -14.29 -7.10
CA SER A 537 26.54 -14.08 -7.54
C SER A 537 26.63 -13.53 -8.97
N ARG A 538 27.43 -12.46 -9.08
CA ARG A 538 28.45 -12.12 -10.09
C ARG A 538 28.21 -12.37 -11.59
N ALA A 539 28.44 -11.30 -12.35
CA ALA A 539 28.67 -11.20 -13.79
C ALA A 539 29.71 -12.17 -14.37
N ASN A 540 29.53 -12.66 -15.60
CA ASN A 540 30.03 -12.05 -16.86
C ASN A 540 29.60 -12.86 -18.14
N PRO A 541 29.70 -12.29 -19.36
CA PRO A 541 29.02 -12.74 -20.58
C PRO A 541 29.91 -13.43 -21.64
N ALA A 542 29.29 -14.27 -22.48
CA ALA A 542 29.70 -14.79 -23.81
C ALA A 542 28.81 -16.03 -24.04
N ASP A 543 28.16 -16.36 -25.15
CA ASP A 543 28.35 -16.09 -26.56
C ASP A 543 26.99 -16.18 -27.29
N LYS A 544 26.83 -15.38 -28.34
CA LYS A 544 26.04 -15.70 -29.55
C LYS A 544 27.07 -16.06 -30.63
N PRO A 545 26.79 -16.91 -31.65
CA PRO A 545 25.83 -16.55 -32.70
C PRO A 545 25.19 -17.81 -33.41
N PRO A 546 24.74 -17.80 -34.70
CA PRO A 546 23.31 -17.73 -35.01
C PRO A 546 22.81 -18.74 -36.09
N ALA A 547 21.55 -18.55 -36.51
CA ALA A 547 20.96 -18.80 -37.84
C ALA A 547 19.98 -19.97 -37.98
N GLY A 548 18.82 -19.66 -38.60
CA GLY A 548 17.92 -20.67 -39.20
C GLY A 548 16.44 -20.26 -39.32
N GLN A 549 16.14 -19.38 -40.29
CA GLN A 549 14.96 -19.32 -41.19
C GLN A 549 13.55 -19.71 -40.68
N LYS A 550 12.60 -18.76 -40.65
CA LYS A 550 11.55 -18.49 -41.67
C LYS A 550 10.57 -19.66 -41.93
N THR A 551 9.32 -19.51 -41.45
CA THR A 551 8.08 -19.64 -42.25
C THR A 551 6.90 -18.95 -41.54
N THR A 552 6.18 -18.12 -42.29
CA THR A 552 4.90 -17.43 -41.99
C THR A 552 3.68 -18.37 -42.20
N PRO A 553 2.43 -17.93 -41.87
CA PRO A 553 1.40 -18.75 -41.24
C PRO A 553 0.31 -19.28 -42.19
N GLY A 554 -0.51 -20.20 -41.69
CA GLY A 554 -1.80 -20.59 -42.26
C GLY A 554 -2.82 -20.92 -41.16
N GLU A 555 -3.99 -20.29 -41.31
CA GLU A 555 -5.29 -20.43 -40.61
C GLU A 555 -5.50 -19.75 -39.25
#